data_AF-A0A1G1BXD1-F1
#
_entry.id   AF-A0A1G1BXD1-F1
#
_cell.length_a   1.000
_cell.length_b   1.000
_cell.length_c   1.000
_cell.angle_alpha   90.00
_cell.angle_beta   90.00
_cell.angle_gamma   90.00
#
_symmetry.space_group_name_H-M   'P 1'
#
loop_
_entity.id
_entity.type
_entity.pdbx_description
1 polymer ?
#
loop_
_entity_poly.entity_id
_entity_poly.type
_entity_poly.pdbx_seq_one_letter_code
_entity_poly.pdbx_strand_id
1 'polypeptide(L)'
;MVTFIECIPCLVRQALDSVLMTTADAAQRERVLREALRLLSGMDLRGPPPAGAQKLHRLVRGLTGKEDPYREVKTRFNRWAAAMYPRLRCMADEAPEPFEAAVRLAIAGNIIDLGAKSGRVAPARVGRKDLAPRDHRL
;
A
#
# COMPACT_ATOMS: atom_id res chain seq x y z
N MET A 1 12.75 -2.61 18.59
CA MET A 1 11.30 -2.56 18.29
C MET A 1 10.75 -3.96 18.46
N VAL A 2 9.67 -4.11 19.21
CA VAL A 2 8.99 -5.40 19.45
C VAL A 2 7.62 -5.39 18.79
N THR A 3 7.05 -6.56 18.57
CA THR A 3 5.70 -6.72 18.04
C THR A 3 4.72 -6.69 19.20
N PHE A 4 3.76 -5.77 19.15
CA PHE A 4 2.67 -5.71 20.12
C PHE A 4 1.49 -6.55 19.65
N ILE A 5 0.57 -6.87 20.55
CA ILE A 5 -0.62 -7.68 20.22
C ILE A 5 -1.48 -6.95 19.19
N GLU A 6 -1.50 -5.62 19.25
CA GLU A 6 -2.16 -4.70 18.32
C GLU A 6 -1.57 -4.75 16.91
N CYS A 7 -0.38 -5.34 16.72
CA CYS A 7 0.20 -5.58 15.40
C CYS A 7 -0.43 -6.79 14.70
N ILE A 8 -1.01 -7.74 15.44
CA ILE A 8 -1.54 -8.99 14.88
C ILE A 8 -2.66 -8.72 13.84
N PRO A 9 -3.67 -7.87 14.11
CA PRO A 9 -4.68 -7.54 13.11
C PRO A 9 -4.09 -6.95 11.82
N CYS A 10 -3.05 -6.14 11.93
CA CYS A 10 -2.35 -5.55 10.78
C CYS A 10 -1.62 -6.62 9.95
N LEU A 11 -0.91 -7.55 10.61
CA LEU A 11 -0.22 -8.65 9.95
C LEU A 11 -1.19 -9.61 9.26
N VAL A 12 -2.33 -9.90 9.87
CA VAL A 12 -3.40 -10.71 9.25
C VAL A 12 -3.96 -10.02 8.01
N ARG A 13 -4.18 -8.71 8.07
CA ARG A 13 -4.64 -7.93 6.90
C ARG A 13 -3.61 -7.97 5.77
N GLN A 14 -2.34 -7.76 6.09
CA GLN A 14 -1.25 -7.87 5.11
C GLN A 14 -1.17 -9.27 4.48
N ALA A 15 -1.44 -10.33 5.24
CA ALA A 15 -1.51 -11.69 4.72
C ALA A 15 -2.59 -11.80 3.66
N LEU A 16 -3.80 -11.36 4.00
CA LEU A 16 -4.96 -11.40 3.11
C LEU A 16 -4.71 -10.60 1.84
N ASP A 17 -4.23 -9.37 1.95
CA ASP A 17 -3.98 -8.51 0.78
C ASP A 17 -2.93 -9.13 -0.14
N SER A 18 -1.84 -9.67 0.43
CA SER A 18 -0.81 -10.36 -0.33
C SER A 18 -1.39 -11.58 -1.06
N VAL A 19 -2.24 -12.37 -0.41
CA VAL A 19 -2.91 -13.53 -1.02
C VAL A 19 -3.82 -13.09 -2.18
N LEU A 20 -4.65 -12.07 -1.98
CA LEU A 20 -5.57 -11.57 -3.00
C LEU A 20 -4.84 -11.00 -4.23
N MET A 21 -3.65 -10.43 -4.06
CA MET A 21 -2.81 -9.94 -5.16
C MET A 21 -2.06 -11.05 -5.92
N THR A 22 -1.94 -12.25 -5.33
CA THR A 22 -1.14 -13.33 -5.92
C THR A 22 -1.92 -14.29 -6.81
N THR A 23 -3.13 -14.66 -6.44
CA THR A 23 -3.92 -15.66 -7.16
C THR A 23 -5.41 -15.31 -7.17
N ALA A 24 -6.12 -15.74 -8.21
CA ALA A 24 -7.57 -15.66 -8.34
C ALA A 24 -8.29 -16.96 -7.89
N ASP A 25 -7.55 -18.07 -7.75
CA ASP A 25 -8.12 -19.36 -7.37
C ASP A 25 -8.52 -19.38 -5.88
N ALA A 26 -9.79 -19.65 -5.62
CA ALA A 26 -10.35 -19.67 -4.28
C ALA A 26 -9.71 -20.76 -3.38
N ALA A 27 -9.44 -21.95 -3.94
CA ALA A 27 -8.86 -23.04 -3.17
C ALA A 27 -7.41 -22.73 -2.77
N GLN A 28 -6.62 -22.19 -3.70
CA GLN A 28 -5.27 -21.72 -3.42
C GLN A 28 -5.27 -20.55 -2.42
N ARG A 29 -6.18 -19.58 -2.53
CA ARG A 29 -6.30 -18.47 -1.56
C ARG A 29 -6.52 -18.96 -0.15
N GLU A 30 -7.49 -19.86 0.05
CA GLU A 30 -7.79 -20.42 1.36
C GLU A 30 -6.57 -21.14 1.94
N ARG A 31 -5.93 -22.01 1.14
CA ARG A 31 -4.74 -22.75 1.55
C ARG A 31 -3.62 -21.81 2.01
N VAL A 32 -3.28 -20.81 1.20
CA VAL A 32 -2.18 -19.87 1.53
C VAL A 32 -2.51 -19.05 2.77
N LEU A 33 -3.77 -18.60 2.91
CA LEU A 33 -4.19 -17.83 4.08
C LEU A 33 -4.13 -18.67 5.37
N ARG A 34 -4.53 -19.94 5.32
CA ARG A 34 -4.40 -20.86 6.47
C ARG A 34 -2.95 -21.04 6.91
N GLU A 35 -2.04 -21.24 5.96
CA GLU A 35 -0.60 -21.35 6.27
C GLU A 35 -0.03 -20.05 6.83
N ALA A 36 -0.45 -18.90 6.28
CA ALA A 36 -0.08 -17.59 6.80
C ALA A 36 -0.53 -17.40 8.25
N LEU A 37 -1.77 -17.75 8.59
CA LEU A 37 -2.28 -17.65 9.96
C LEU A 37 -1.54 -18.60 10.91
N ARG A 38 -1.20 -19.81 10.47
CA ARG A 38 -0.39 -20.76 11.25
C ARG A 38 1.01 -20.21 11.53
N LEU A 39 1.63 -19.53 10.56
CA LEU A 39 2.91 -18.84 10.75
C LEU A 39 2.77 -17.70 11.76
N LEU A 40 1.72 -16.90 11.67
CA LEU A 40 1.48 -15.78 12.59
C LEU A 40 1.21 -16.26 14.02
N SER A 41 0.48 -17.37 14.20
CA SER A 41 0.21 -17.92 15.54
C SER A 41 1.45 -18.42 16.27
N GLY A 42 2.51 -18.78 15.52
CA GLY A 42 3.79 -19.23 16.09
C GLY A 42 4.88 -18.14 16.14
N MET A 43 4.54 -16.88 15.90
CA MET A 43 5.51 -15.80 15.81
C MET A 43 6.07 -15.39 17.19
N ASP A 44 7.38 -15.18 17.28
CA ASP A 44 8.00 -14.54 18.45
C ASP A 44 7.77 -13.03 18.41
N LEU A 45 6.94 -12.54 19.34
CA LEU A 45 6.59 -11.12 19.43
C LEU A 45 7.73 -10.24 19.95
N ARG A 46 8.81 -10.81 20.48
CA ARG A 46 10.02 -10.05 20.86
C ARG A 46 10.77 -9.50 19.64
N GLY A 47 10.49 -10.02 18.45
CA GLY A 47 11.02 -9.52 17.20
C GLY A 47 10.25 -8.29 16.68
N PRO A 48 10.83 -7.53 15.75
CA PRO A 48 10.15 -6.39 15.13
C PRO A 48 9.05 -6.86 14.15
N PRO A 49 7.87 -6.20 14.08
CA PRO A 49 6.77 -6.59 13.20
C PRO A 49 7.18 -6.81 11.72
N PRO A 50 8.06 -5.98 11.13
CA PRO A 50 8.56 -6.19 9.76
C PRO A 50 9.23 -7.55 9.55
N ALA A 51 9.86 -8.15 10.57
CA ALA A 51 10.43 -9.50 10.45
C ALA A 51 9.34 -10.55 10.28
N GLY A 52 8.20 -10.39 10.96
CA GLY A 52 7.00 -11.20 10.78
C GLY A 52 6.40 -11.05 9.39
N ALA A 53 6.21 -9.81 8.93
CA ALA A 53 5.72 -9.51 7.59
C ALA A 53 6.64 -10.06 6.48
N GLN A 54 7.97 -10.01 6.67
CA GLN A 54 8.91 -10.56 5.70
C GLN A 54 8.78 -12.09 5.57
N LYS A 55 8.60 -12.80 6.69
CA LYS A 55 8.36 -14.26 6.69
C LYS A 55 7.04 -14.59 5.98
N LEU A 56 6.00 -13.81 6.25
CA LEU A 56 4.69 -13.91 5.60
C LEU A 56 4.80 -13.77 4.07
N HIS A 57 5.46 -12.70 3.58
CA HIS A 57 5.63 -12.50 2.15
C HIS A 57 6.44 -13.62 1.50
N ARG A 58 7.47 -14.14 2.17
CA ARG A 58 8.23 -15.30 1.68
C ARG A 58 7.35 -16.55 1.54
N LEU A 59 6.52 -16.84 2.54
CA LEU A 59 5.56 -17.94 2.51
C LEU A 59 4.58 -17.80 1.34
N VAL A 60 3.96 -16.63 1.19
CA VAL A 60 3.01 -16.36 0.11
C VAL A 60 3.65 -16.56 -1.26
N ARG A 61 4.86 -16.02 -1.48
CA ARG A 61 5.60 -16.23 -2.75
C ARG A 61 5.90 -17.70 -3.01
N GLY A 62 6.34 -18.44 -2.00
CA GLY A 62 6.66 -19.86 -2.14
C GLY A 62 5.46 -20.72 -2.49
N LEU A 63 4.29 -20.44 -1.91
CA LEU A 63 3.07 -21.22 -2.16
C LEU A 63 2.30 -20.81 -3.42
N THR A 64 2.53 -19.60 -3.93
CA THR A 64 1.81 -19.06 -5.09
C THR A 64 2.63 -19.05 -6.36
N GLY A 65 3.96 -19.15 -6.27
CA GLY A 65 4.87 -19.01 -7.40
C GLY A 65 4.97 -17.57 -7.95
N LYS A 66 4.25 -16.60 -7.37
CA LYS A 66 4.28 -15.20 -7.82
C LYS A 66 5.36 -14.43 -7.06
N GLU A 67 6.43 -14.07 -7.76
CA GLU A 67 7.65 -13.50 -7.19
C GLU A 67 7.48 -12.10 -6.57
N ASP A 68 6.60 -11.26 -7.12
CA ASP A 68 6.25 -9.97 -6.50
C ASP A 68 4.73 -9.75 -6.56
N PRO A 69 4.00 -10.00 -5.46
CA PRO A 69 2.57 -9.73 -5.35
C PRO A 69 2.22 -8.26 -5.66
N TYR A 70 3.15 -7.33 -5.40
CA TYR A 70 2.91 -5.90 -5.47
C TYR A 70 3.31 -5.28 -6.81
N ARG A 71 3.79 -6.06 -7.78
CA ARG A 71 4.35 -5.53 -9.04
C ARG A 71 3.40 -4.58 -9.77
N GLU A 72 2.13 -4.96 -9.90
CA GLU A 72 1.12 -4.16 -10.62
C GLU A 72 0.83 -2.85 -9.90
N VAL A 73 0.63 -2.90 -8.59
CA VAL A 73 0.36 -1.70 -7.79
C VAL A 73 1.58 -0.77 -7.73
N LYS A 74 2.80 -1.32 -7.56
CA LYS A 74 4.05 -0.54 -7.68
C LYS A 74 4.16 0.16 -9.03
N THR A 75 3.86 -0.56 -10.11
CA THR A 75 3.88 0.01 -11.47
C THR A 75 2.91 1.19 -11.60
N ARG A 76 1.69 1.06 -11.07
CA ARG A 76 0.70 2.15 -11.07
C ARG A 76 1.17 3.36 -10.28
N PHE A 77 1.69 3.15 -9.07
CA PHE A 77 2.14 4.24 -8.20
C PHE A 77 3.37 4.93 -8.79
N ASN A 78 4.32 4.19 -9.36
CA ASN A 78 5.48 4.77 -10.03
C ASN A 78 5.06 5.64 -11.22
N ARG A 79 4.05 5.23 -12.00
CA ARG A 79 3.50 6.06 -13.09
C ARG A 79 2.89 7.36 -12.57
N TRP A 80 2.12 7.31 -11.47
CA TRP A 80 1.55 8.50 -10.85
C TRP A 80 2.62 9.43 -10.28
N ALA A 81 3.59 8.88 -9.57
CA ALA A 81 4.72 9.64 -9.03
C ALA A 81 5.53 10.32 -10.15
N ALA A 82 5.82 9.60 -11.24
CA ALA A 82 6.51 10.16 -12.40
C ALA A 82 5.74 11.31 -13.07
N ALA A 83 4.41 11.19 -13.17
CA ALA A 83 3.57 12.26 -13.72
C ALA A 83 3.54 13.52 -12.83
N MET A 84 3.64 13.36 -11.51
CA MET A 84 3.66 14.48 -10.56
C MET A 84 5.05 15.11 -10.41
N TYR A 85 6.11 14.33 -10.64
CA TYR A 85 7.49 14.71 -10.35
C TYR A 85 7.92 16.07 -10.93
N PRO A 86 7.63 16.44 -12.20
CA PRO A 86 8.03 17.74 -12.73
C PRO A 86 7.50 18.92 -11.92
N ARG A 87 6.23 18.84 -11.49
CA ARG A 87 5.61 19.88 -10.66
C ARG A 87 6.20 19.90 -9.25
N LEU A 88 6.39 18.74 -8.64
CA LEU A 88 6.98 18.64 -7.30
C LEU A 88 8.41 19.16 -7.26
N ARG A 89 9.18 18.91 -8.33
CA ARG A 89 10.52 19.46 -8.51
C ARG A 89 10.49 20.98 -8.59
N CYS A 90 9.63 21.55 -9.44
CA CYS A 90 9.46 22.99 -9.54
C CYS A 90 9.11 23.62 -8.17
N MET A 91 8.18 23.01 -7.42
CA MET A 91 7.82 23.45 -6.08
C MET A 91 8.99 23.42 -5.09
N ALA A 92 9.92 22.48 -5.22
CA ALA A 92 11.11 22.41 -4.37
C ALA A 92 12.15 23.47 -4.78
N ASP A 93 12.38 23.61 -6.09
CA ASP A 93 13.39 24.51 -6.66
C ASP A 93 13.02 25.99 -6.45
N GLU A 94 11.73 26.34 -6.48
CA GLU A 94 11.23 27.71 -6.30
C GLU A 94 10.89 28.07 -4.84
N ALA A 95 11.05 27.13 -3.90
CA ALA A 95 10.75 27.39 -2.49
C ALA A 95 11.77 28.36 -1.86
N PRO A 96 11.37 29.17 -0.86
CA PRO A 96 12.31 30.00 -0.10
C PRO A 96 13.45 29.20 0.54
N GLU A 97 13.14 27.96 0.97
CA GLU A 97 14.09 27.00 1.55
C GLU A 97 14.07 25.68 0.75
N PRO A 98 14.82 25.56 -0.36
CA PRO A 98 14.72 24.43 -1.29
C PRO A 98 15.04 23.07 -0.68
N PHE A 99 16.03 23.01 0.21
CA PHE A 99 16.40 21.76 0.88
C PHE A 99 15.28 21.27 1.81
N GLU A 100 14.71 22.16 2.63
CA GLU A 100 13.59 21.82 3.51
C GLU A 100 12.37 21.36 2.70
N ALA A 101 12.04 22.08 1.63
CA ALA A 101 10.93 21.73 0.74
C ALA A 101 11.12 20.34 0.12
N ALA A 102 12.31 20.03 -0.39
CA ALA A 102 12.64 18.73 -0.95
C ALA A 102 12.50 17.60 0.09
N VAL A 103 12.99 17.82 1.32
CA VAL A 103 12.87 16.84 2.42
C VAL A 103 11.39 16.59 2.78
N ARG A 104 10.59 17.65 2.90
CA ARG A 104 9.14 17.52 3.18
C ARG A 104 8.41 16.76 2.08
N LEU A 105 8.73 17.02 0.82
CA LEU A 105 8.16 16.30 -0.33
C LEU A 105 8.56 14.82 -0.33
N ALA A 106 9.81 14.50 0.01
CA ALA A 106 10.27 13.11 0.15
C ALA A 106 9.54 12.37 1.28
N ILE A 107 9.35 13.02 2.44
CA ILE A 107 8.57 12.47 3.56
C ILE A 107 7.11 12.24 3.13
N ALA A 108 6.49 13.23 2.48
CA ALA A 108 5.12 13.11 1.98
C ALA A 108 4.94 11.96 0.98
N GLY A 109 5.91 11.76 0.09
CA GLY A 109 5.94 10.62 -0.83
C GLY A 109 6.01 9.27 -0.10
N ASN A 110 6.82 9.16 0.96
CA ASN A 110 6.97 7.94 1.75
C ASN A 110 5.72 7.59 2.60
N ILE A 111 4.82 8.54 2.85
CA ILE A 111 3.54 8.28 3.55
C ILE A 111 2.56 7.52 2.64
N ILE A 112 2.77 7.54 1.32
CA ILE A 112 1.97 6.81 0.34
C ILE A 112 2.37 5.32 0.39
N ASP A 113 2.09 4.68 1.53
CA ASP A 113 2.49 3.30 1.83
C ASP A 113 1.35 2.31 1.52
N LEU A 114 1.67 1.29 0.73
CA LEU A 114 0.80 0.18 0.38
C LEU A 114 0.72 -0.89 1.49
N GLY A 115 1.63 -0.85 2.47
CA GLY A 115 1.76 -1.84 3.55
C GLY A 115 1.02 -1.50 4.84
N ALA A 116 0.91 -0.23 5.23
CA ALA A 116 0.35 0.16 6.54
C ALA A 116 -1.17 0.37 6.55
N LYS A 117 -1.79 0.79 5.44
CA LYS A 117 -3.23 1.06 5.33
C LYS A 117 -3.76 0.77 3.92
N SER A 118 -3.90 -0.50 3.60
CA SER A 118 -4.78 -1.00 2.53
C SER A 118 -6.26 -0.91 2.93
N GLY A 119 -6.69 0.24 3.47
CA GLY A 119 -8.08 0.63 3.25
C GLY A 119 -8.23 0.68 1.74
N ARG A 120 -9.18 -0.06 1.16
CA ARG A 120 -9.50 0.03 -0.27
C ARG A 120 -9.53 1.51 -0.64
N VAL A 121 -8.48 2.01 -1.28
CA VAL A 121 -8.51 3.33 -1.92
C VAL A 121 -9.38 3.08 -3.14
N ALA A 122 -10.70 3.10 -2.93
CA ALA A 122 -11.62 3.37 -4.01
C ALA A 122 -11.09 4.67 -4.65
N PRO A 123 -10.94 4.73 -5.98
CA PRO A 123 -10.58 5.97 -6.62
C PRO A 123 -11.56 7.02 -6.11
N ALA A 124 -11.03 8.09 -5.50
CA ALA A 124 -11.85 9.21 -5.10
C ALA A 124 -12.69 9.57 -6.33
N ARG A 125 -14.02 9.46 -6.22
CA ARG A 125 -14.90 10.02 -7.24
C ARG A 125 -14.61 11.51 -7.18
N VAL A 126 -13.79 12.00 -8.11
CA VAL A 126 -13.65 13.42 -8.37
C VAL A 126 -15.06 13.86 -8.74
N GLY A 127 -15.74 14.47 -7.79
CA GLY A 127 -17.09 14.98 -7.99
C GLY A 127 -17.02 15.97 -9.12
N ARG A 128 -17.60 15.61 -10.28
CA ARG A 128 -18.10 16.61 -11.21
C ARG A 128 -19.28 17.29 -10.52
N LYS A 129 -19.00 18.25 -9.65
CA LYS A 129 -19.94 19.34 -9.44
C LYS A 129 -19.73 20.31 -10.59
N ASP A 130 -20.84 20.78 -11.12
CA ASP A 130 -20.96 21.91 -12.03
C ASP A 130 -20.85 21.56 -13.52
N LEU A 131 -21.97 21.06 -14.06
CA LEU A 131 -22.49 21.41 -15.38
C LEU A 131 -23.96 20.96 -15.46
N ALA A 132 -24.82 21.68 -14.75
CA ALA A 132 -26.23 21.77 -15.12
C ALA A 132 -26.44 23.19 -15.70
N PRO A 133 -27.02 23.33 -16.90
CA PRO A 133 -27.30 24.65 -17.46
C PRO A 133 -28.32 25.35 -16.56
N ARG A 134 -27.96 26.52 -16.02
CA ARG A 134 -28.92 27.41 -15.37
C ARG A 134 -29.80 27.98 -16.47
N ASP A 135 -31.01 27.47 -16.57
CA ASP A 135 -32.06 28.03 -17.41
C ASP A 135 -32.44 29.39 -16.80
N HIS A 136 -31.96 30.47 -17.42
CA HIS A 136 -32.38 31.82 -17.10
C HIS A 136 -33.53 32.19 -18.03
N ARG A 137 -34.76 31.96 -17.58
CA ARG A 137 -35.95 32.66 -18.08
C ARG A 137 -36.88 32.99 -16.91
N LEU A 138 -36.94 34.30 -16.65
CA LEU A 138 -38.00 35.14 -16.07
C LEU A 138 -38.85 34.55 -14.93
#